data_AF-A0A3B8JMY1-F1
#
_entry.id   AF-A0A3B8JMY1-F1
#
_cell.length_a   1.000
_cell.length_b   1.000
_cell.length_c   1.000
_cell.angle_alpha   90.00
_cell.angle_beta   90.00
_cell.angle_gamma   90.00
#
_symmetry.space_group_name_H-M   'P 1'
#
loop_
_entity.id
_entity.type
_entity.pdbx_description
1 polymer ?
#
loop_
_entity_poly.entity_id
_entity_poly.type
_entity_poly.pdbx_seq_one_letter_code
_entity_poly.pdbx_strand_id
1 'polypeptide(L)'
;MALERGVDISCSEQTSIEIGKNTYINSYVCITGPGSVKIGKDCLIGPQSTIIASHHNFADFKRKIREQGGINKGIVIEDDCWLGQGVRVI
;
A
#
# COMPACT_ATOMS: atom_id res chain seq x y z
N MET A 1 -17.28 2.81 1.93
CA MET A 1 -15.89 3.17 2.27
C MET A 1 -15.94 4.45 3.08
N ALA A 2 -15.18 4.51 4.16
CA ALA A 2 -14.94 5.75 4.88
C ALA A 2 -13.43 6.02 4.86
N LEU A 3 -13.08 7.25 4.46
CA LEU A 3 -11.71 7.75 4.48
C LEU A 3 -11.63 8.82 5.55
N GLU A 4 -10.76 8.62 6.52
CA GLU A 4 -10.55 9.58 7.60
C GLU A 4 -9.59 10.70 7.21
N ARG A 5 -9.38 11.63 8.14
CA ARG A 5 -8.48 12.77 7.94
C ARG A 5 -7.06 12.31 7.58
N GLY A 6 -6.51 12.94 6.54
CA GLY A 6 -5.09 12.80 6.19
C GLY A 6 -4.75 11.47 5.52
N VAL A 7 -5.76 10.72 5.05
CA VAL A 7 -5.53 9.59 4.15
C VAL A 7 -4.94 10.10 2.82
N ASP A 8 -3.83 9.50 2.41
CA ASP A 8 -3.16 9.79 1.13
C ASP A 8 -3.21 8.54 0.25
N ILE A 9 -3.77 8.67 -0.95
CA ILE A 9 -3.93 7.60 -1.94
C ILE A 9 -3.40 8.11 -3.27
N SER A 10 -2.34 7.50 -3.77
CA SER A 10 -1.72 7.87 -5.04
C SER A 10 -1.26 6.63 -5.81
N CYS A 11 -1.44 6.63 -7.12
CA CYS A 11 -1.02 5.53 -8.00
C CYS A 11 -0.23 6.07 -9.18
N SER A 12 0.63 5.24 -9.77
CA SER A 12 1.41 5.58 -10.96
C SER A 12 0.60 5.31 -12.25
N GLU A 13 1.06 5.86 -13.37
CA GLU A 13 0.48 5.55 -14.68
C GLU A 13 0.42 4.02 -14.90
N GLN A 14 -0.74 3.54 -15.38
CA GLN A 14 -1.03 2.11 -15.62
C GLN A 14 -1.20 1.23 -14.37
N THR A 15 -1.31 1.80 -13.17
CA THR A 15 -1.64 1.06 -11.95
C THR A 15 -2.99 1.45 -11.37
N SER A 16 -3.52 0.62 -10.46
CA SER A 16 -4.80 0.86 -9.79
C SER A 16 -4.68 0.66 -8.28
N ILE A 17 -5.51 1.42 -7.55
CA ILE A 17 -5.81 1.14 -6.14
C ILE A 17 -7.29 0.80 -6.05
N GLU A 18 -7.58 -0.43 -5.66
CA GLU A 18 -8.94 -0.96 -5.51
C GLU A 18 -9.21 -1.20 -4.03
N ILE A 19 -10.32 -0.64 -3.53
CA ILE A 19 -10.73 -0.80 -2.13
C ILE A 19 -12.15 -1.35 -2.10
N GLY A 20 -12.30 -2.51 -1.45
CA GLY A 20 -13.56 -3.22 -1.34
C GLY A 20 -14.62 -2.47 -0.53
N LYS A 21 -15.87 -2.91 -0.71
CA LYS A 21 -17.03 -2.39 0.02
C LYS A 21 -16.84 -2.59 1.53
N ASN A 22 -17.41 -1.69 2.34
CA ASN A 22 -17.36 -1.71 3.81
C ASN A 22 -15.95 -1.65 4.42
N THR A 23 -14.91 -1.39 3.63
CA THR A 23 -13.57 -1.18 4.16
C THR A 23 -13.43 0.23 4.74
N TYR A 24 -12.79 0.30 5.91
CA TYR A 24 -12.55 1.51 6.67
C TYR A 24 -11.06 1.86 6.67
N ILE A 25 -10.73 3.07 6.21
CA ILE A 25 -9.35 3.58 6.14
C ILE A 25 -9.20 4.70 7.16
N ASN A 26 -8.46 4.43 8.24
CA ASN A 26 -8.34 5.36 9.36
C ASN A 26 -7.31 6.49 9.07
N SER A 27 -7.19 7.42 10.01
CA SER A 27 -6.46 8.67 9.82
C SER A 27 -4.99 8.45 9.47
N TYR A 28 -4.47 9.25 8.56
CA TYR A 28 -3.06 9.24 8.15
C TYR A 28 -2.56 7.92 7.57
N VAL A 29 -3.46 7.12 6.97
CA VAL A 29 -3.05 5.97 6.16
C VAL A 29 -2.50 6.46 4.83
N CYS A 30 -1.37 5.90 4.41
CA CYS A 30 -0.78 6.15 3.09
C CYS A 30 -0.85 4.87 2.24
N ILE A 31 -1.46 4.96 1.06
CA ILE A 31 -1.54 3.88 0.08
C ILE A 31 -0.94 4.40 -1.22
N THR A 32 0.27 3.94 -1.56
CA THR A 32 1.00 4.48 -2.70
C THR A 32 1.86 3.44 -3.41
N GLY A 33 2.38 3.81 -4.57
CA GLY A 33 3.43 3.07 -5.25
C GLY A 33 3.22 2.91 -6.75
N PRO A 34 4.24 2.41 -7.45
CA PRO A 34 4.23 2.05 -8.86
C PRO A 34 3.70 0.63 -9.15
N GLY A 35 3.21 -0.09 -8.15
CA GLY A 35 2.47 -1.35 -8.30
C GLY A 35 1.00 -1.19 -7.90
N SER A 36 0.12 -2.06 -8.41
CA SER A 36 -1.30 -2.02 -8.05
C SER A 36 -1.54 -2.51 -6.62
N VAL A 37 -2.50 -1.90 -5.93
CA VAL A 37 -2.95 -2.32 -4.59
C VAL A 37 -4.40 -2.74 -4.66
N LYS A 38 -4.72 -3.91 -4.13
CA LYS A 38 -6.09 -4.38 -3.93
C LYS A 38 -6.33 -4.63 -2.44
N ILE A 39 -7.34 -3.98 -1.89
CA ILE A 39 -7.84 -4.20 -0.54
C ILE A 39 -9.25 -4.77 -0.66
N GLY A 40 -9.49 -5.89 0.01
CA GLY A 40 -10.76 -6.60 0.02
C GLY A 40 -11.89 -5.83 0.71
N LYS A 41 -13.01 -6.52 0.88
CA LYS A 41 -14.21 -6.04 1.56
C LYS A 41 -14.07 -6.18 3.07
N ASP A 42 -14.86 -5.40 3.80
CA ASP A 42 -15.02 -5.51 5.25
C ASP A 42 -13.69 -5.43 6.02
N CYS A 43 -12.69 -4.73 5.47
CA CYS A 43 -11.38 -4.57 6.11
C CYS A 43 -11.33 -3.35 7.04
N LEU A 44 -10.47 -3.43 8.05
CA LEU A 44 -10.16 -2.32 8.96
C LEU A 44 -8.67 -1.96 8.83
N ILE A 45 -8.36 -0.77 8.33
CA ILE A 45 -6.98 -0.29 8.23
C ILE A 45 -6.74 0.75 9.32
N GLY A 46 -5.96 0.37 10.33
CA GLY A 46 -5.65 1.18 11.49
C GLY A 46 -4.88 2.46 11.13
N PRO A 47 -4.93 3.49 12.00
CA PRO A 47 -4.37 4.80 11.70
C PRO A 47 -2.85 4.72 11.51
N GLN A 48 -2.30 5.66 10.76
CA GLN A 48 -0.86 5.76 10.48
C GLN A 48 -0.26 4.53 9.77
N SER A 49 -1.08 3.62 9.23
CA SER A 49 -0.59 2.49 8.43
C SER A 49 -0.06 2.96 7.08
N THR A 50 0.84 2.19 6.48
CA THR A 50 1.39 2.50 5.16
C THR A 50 1.46 1.23 4.32
N ILE A 51 0.93 1.34 3.11
CA ILE A 51 0.86 0.28 2.10
C ILE A 51 1.61 0.83 0.88
N ILE A 52 2.81 0.32 0.60
CA ILE A 52 3.66 0.78 -0.51
C ILE A 52 3.90 -0.36 -1.46
N ALA A 53 3.28 -0.34 -2.64
CA ALA A 53 3.46 -1.36 -3.66
C ALA A 53 4.75 -1.15 -4.49
N SER A 54 5.88 -1.00 -3.81
CA SER A 54 7.22 -0.99 -4.43
C SER A 54 8.30 -1.52 -3.50
N HIS A 55 9.25 -2.21 -4.13
CA HIS A 55 10.51 -2.58 -3.50
C HIS A 55 11.69 -2.04 -4.32
N HIS A 56 12.83 -1.85 -3.65
CA HIS A 56 14.10 -1.67 -4.33
C HIS A 56 14.76 -3.01 -4.65
N ASN A 57 15.47 -3.09 -5.77
CA ASN A 57 16.42 -4.16 -5.99
C ASN A 57 17.63 -3.97 -5.06
N PHE A 58 18.06 -5.07 -4.42
CA PHE A 58 19.19 -5.07 -3.49
C PHE A 58 20.16 -6.23 -3.74
N ALA A 59 20.00 -6.95 -4.85
CA ALA A 59 20.79 -8.15 -5.15
C ALA A 59 22.24 -7.83 -5.58
N ASP A 60 22.52 -6.63 -6.10
CA ASP A 60 23.86 -6.24 -6.52
C ASP A 60 24.58 -5.43 -5.45
N PHE A 61 25.45 -6.08 -4.68
CA PHE A 61 26.22 -5.45 -3.61
C PHE A 61 27.31 -4.48 -4.10
N LYS A 62 27.57 -4.40 -5.42
CA LYS A 62 28.57 -3.49 -6.01
C LYS A 62 27.98 -2.15 -6.47
N ARG A 63 26.65 -2.03 -6.55
CA ARG A 63 25.94 -0.83 -7.03
C ARG A 63 25.13 -0.20 -5.90
N LYS A 64 24.93 1.12 -5.94
CA LYS A 64 24.08 1.79 -4.93
C LYS A 64 22.62 1.37 -5.14
N ILE A 65 21.85 1.23 -4.07
CA ILE A 65 20.42 0.85 -4.12
C ILE A 65 19.62 1.68 -5.14
N ARG A 66 19.83 3.00 -5.18
CA ARG A 66 19.12 3.91 -6.11
C ARG A 66 19.39 3.62 -7.60
N GLU A 67 20.49 2.94 -7.92
CA GLU A 67 20.90 2.62 -9.29
C GLU A 67 20.36 1.26 -9.73
N GLN A 68 19.92 0.41 -8.80
CA GLN A 68 19.52 -0.97 -9.08
C GLN A 68 18.08 -1.09 -9.60
N GLY A 69 17.31 0.01 -9.61
CA GLY A 69 15.89 0.02 -9.99
C GLY A 69 14.99 -0.56 -8.89
N GLY A 70 13.73 -0.80 -9.24
CA GLY A 70 12.71 -1.32 -8.33
C GLY A 70 11.91 -2.49 -8.89
N ILE A 71 11.13 -3.12 -8.02
CA ILE A 71 10.18 -4.20 -8.30
C ILE A 71 8.78 -3.72 -7.91
N ASN A 72 7.83 -3.84 -8.82
CA ASN A 72 6.45 -3.37 -8.64
C ASN A 72 5.49 -4.56 -8.60
N LYS A 73 5.62 -5.44 -7.60
CA LYS A 73 4.84 -6.69 -7.53
C LYS A 73 3.37 -6.51 -7.14
N GLY A 74 2.96 -5.31 -6.75
CA GLY A 74 1.62 -5.04 -6.24
C GLY A 74 1.38 -5.64 -4.85
N ILE A 75 0.26 -5.28 -4.22
CA ILE A 75 -0.15 -5.76 -2.89
C ILE A 75 -1.60 -6.21 -2.96
N VAL A 76 -1.91 -7.35 -2.36
CA VAL A 76 -3.29 -7.83 -2.16
C VAL A 76 -3.52 -8.07 -0.66
N ILE A 77 -4.49 -7.34 -0.11
CA ILE A 77 -5.10 -7.59 1.20
C ILE A 77 -6.48 -8.16 0.91
N GLU A 78 -6.74 -9.39 1.32
CA GLU A 78 -8.01 -10.07 1.06
C GLU A 78 -9.14 -9.55 1.97
N ASP A 79 -10.35 -10.08 1.79
CA ASP A 79 -11.54 -9.72 2.56
C ASP A 79 -11.35 -9.99 4.08
N ASP A 80 -12.06 -9.22 4.93
CA ASP A 80 -12.14 -9.37 6.40
C ASP A 80 -10.77 -9.31 7.13
N CYS A 81 -9.85 -8.48 6.63
CA CYS A 81 -8.56 -8.25 7.26
C CYS A 81 -8.57 -7.05 8.20
N TRP A 82 -7.91 -7.18 9.36
CA TRP A 82 -7.59 -6.05 10.24
C TRP A 82 -6.08 -5.79 10.26
N LEU A 83 -5.68 -4.60 9.82
CA LEU A 83 -4.35 -4.07 10.06
C LEU A 83 -4.39 -3.13 11.26
N GLY A 84 -3.59 -3.44 12.28
CA GLY A 84 -3.44 -2.60 13.47
C GLY A 84 -2.85 -1.21 13.18
N GLN A 85 -2.71 -0.39 14.21
CA GLN A 85 -2.09 0.93 14.08
C GLN A 85 -0.63 0.82 13.61
N GLY A 86 -0.23 1.69 12.67
CA GLY A 86 1.16 1.83 12.25
C GLY A 86 1.72 0.66 11.44
N VAL A 87 0.88 -0.26 10.95
CA VAL A 87 1.32 -1.39 10.12
C VAL A 87 2.02 -0.89 8.85
N ARG A 88 3.03 -1.63 8.40
CA ARG A 88 3.73 -1.42 7.14
C ARG A 88 3.59 -2.67 6.28
N VAL A 89 2.95 -2.52 5.13
CA VAL A 89 2.92 -3.52 4.06
C VAL A 89 3.77 -2.96 2.93
N ILE A 90 4.95 -3.54 2.71
CA ILE A 90 5.90 -3.15 1.67
C ILE A 90 6.03 -4.33 0.71
#